data_AF-A0A6J1G8N3-F1
#
_entry.id   AF-A0A6J1G8N3-F1
#
_cell.length_a   1.000
_cell.length_b   1.000
_cell.length_c   1.000
_cell.angle_alpha   90.00
_cell.angle_beta   90.00
_cell.angle_gamma   90.00
#
_symmetry.space_group_name_H-M   'P 1'
#
loop_
_entity.id
_entity.type
_entity.pdbx_description
1 polymer ?
#
loop_
_entity_poly.entity_id
_entity_poly.type
_entity_poly.pdbx_seq_one_letter_code
_entity_poly.pdbx_strand_id
1 'polypeptide(L)'
;MATLFSKLAVVRGGDGVYVAAVPLRATKGPAQLLASAAYSFNIWDLQHFMVIIAPSSPTSRSQALVFDFQPKDPEDIQVALAALSGKAVPGVVRERKLSRLPKYKCSYIGSSEANAVEVARKFNESWDTNLKIGHHDCRDYTNGLVEALLGEENVLEYLRQNSFSIE
;
A
#
# COMPACT_ATOMS: atom_id res chain seq x y z
N MET A 1 -5.92 -28.56 1.62
CA MET A 1 -6.80 -27.51 1.04
C MET A 1 -5.97 -26.77 0.01
N ALA A 2 -6.07 -27.15 -1.27
CA ALA A 2 -5.31 -26.54 -2.35
C ALA A 2 -5.99 -25.22 -2.73
N THR A 3 -5.40 -24.08 -2.36
CA THR A 3 -5.78 -22.79 -2.92
C THR A 3 -5.06 -22.61 -4.26
N LEU A 4 -5.87 -22.39 -5.28
CA LEU A 4 -5.50 -22.35 -6.69
C LEU A 4 -4.56 -21.16 -7.00
N PHE A 5 -3.25 -21.40 -6.99
CA PHE A 5 -2.33 -20.63 -7.85
C PHE A 5 -2.45 -21.13 -9.29
N SER A 6 -3.61 -20.91 -9.90
CA SER A 6 -3.86 -21.24 -11.32
C SER A 6 -5.00 -20.41 -11.90
N LYS A 7 -4.99 -19.10 -11.64
CA LYS A 7 -5.71 -18.18 -12.51
C LYS A 7 -4.84 -16.96 -12.80
N LEU A 8 -3.74 -17.20 -13.52
CA LEU A 8 -3.23 -16.25 -14.52
C LEU A 8 -4.29 -16.13 -15.64
N ALA A 9 -5.51 -15.71 -15.31
CA ALA A 9 -6.32 -15.00 -16.25
C ALA A 9 -5.68 -13.62 -16.34
N VAL A 10 -4.66 -13.52 -17.20
CA VAL A 10 -4.33 -12.23 -17.80
C VAL A 10 -5.61 -11.78 -18.49
N VAL A 11 -6.46 -11.03 -17.78
CA VAL A 11 -7.55 -10.29 -18.39
C VAL A 11 -6.84 -9.30 -19.30
N ARG A 12 -6.78 -9.65 -20.60
CA ARG A 12 -6.24 -8.79 -21.65
C ARG A 12 -7.06 -7.50 -21.66
N GLY A 13 -6.64 -6.50 -20.88
CA GLY A 13 -7.25 -5.16 -20.85
C GLY A 13 -7.56 -4.58 -19.46
N GLY A 14 -7.33 -5.30 -18.36
CA GLY A 14 -7.60 -4.81 -17.00
C GLY A 14 -6.45 -3.98 -16.41
N ASP A 15 -6.72 -3.02 -15.51
CA ASP A 15 -5.65 -2.23 -14.87
C ASP A 15 -4.80 -3.13 -13.96
N GLY A 16 -3.47 -3.03 -14.06
CA GLY A 16 -2.55 -3.78 -13.22
C GLY A 16 -2.52 -3.23 -11.79
N VAL A 17 -2.69 -4.09 -10.81
CA VAL A 17 -2.66 -3.76 -9.38
C VAL A 17 -1.37 -4.27 -8.78
N TYR A 18 -0.64 -3.36 -8.13
CA TYR A 18 0.63 -3.63 -7.47
C TYR A 18 0.55 -3.19 -6.01
N VAL A 19 1.29 -3.86 -5.15
CA VAL A 19 1.55 -3.41 -3.78
C VAL A 19 3.01 -3.02 -3.67
N ALA A 20 3.26 -1.83 -3.14
CA ALA A 20 4.61 -1.35 -2.90
C ALA A 20 4.84 -1.00 -1.44
N ALA A 21 6.05 -1.26 -0.95
CA ALA A 21 6.52 -0.82 0.34
C ALA A 21 7.52 0.32 0.17
N VAL A 22 7.40 1.37 0.98
CA VAL A 22 8.34 2.49 1.06
C VAL A 22 8.72 2.78 2.51
N PRO A 23 9.85 3.47 2.77
CA PRO A 23 10.15 3.91 4.12
C PRO A 23 9.06 4.83 4.68
N LEU A 24 8.79 4.71 5.98
CA LEU A 24 7.92 5.63 6.69
C LEU A 24 8.44 7.07 6.55
N ARG A 25 7.51 8.01 6.36
CA ARG A 25 7.83 9.44 6.46
C ARG A 25 7.98 9.77 7.94
N ALA A 26 9.15 10.28 8.31
CA ALA A 26 9.45 10.73 9.65
C ALA A 26 9.94 12.18 9.60
N THR A 27 9.95 12.82 10.77
CA THR A 27 10.55 14.14 10.94
C THR A 27 11.95 14.18 10.35
N LYS A 28 12.28 15.27 9.64
CA LYS A 28 13.63 15.47 9.08
C LYS A 28 14.66 15.36 10.19
N GLY A 29 15.75 14.63 9.94
CA GLY A 29 16.83 14.43 10.91
C GLY A 29 17.02 12.95 11.30
N PRO A 30 17.47 12.66 12.53
CA PRO A 30 17.84 11.30 12.94
C PRO A 30 16.69 10.27 12.82
N ALA A 31 15.44 10.69 13.03
CA ALA A 31 14.27 9.82 12.89
C ALA A 31 14.08 9.32 11.45
N GLN A 32 14.28 10.19 10.45
CA GLN A 32 14.27 9.82 9.04
C GLN A 32 15.40 8.85 8.68
N LEU A 33 16.59 9.02 9.27
CA LEU A 33 17.71 8.10 9.07
C LEU A 33 17.39 6.70 9.64
N LEU A 34 16.78 6.63 10.83
CA LEU A 34 16.35 5.36 11.43
C LEU A 34 15.26 4.68 10.61
N ALA A 35 14.24 5.41 10.15
CA ALA A 35 13.20 4.87 9.27
C ALA A 35 13.79 4.34 7.96
N SER A 36 14.76 5.07 7.39
CA SER A 36 15.46 4.65 6.15
C SER A 36 16.35 3.42 6.37
N ALA A 37 17.02 3.32 7.53
CA ALA A 37 17.81 2.17 7.90
C ALA A 37 16.92 0.94 8.12
N ALA A 38 15.84 1.06 8.89
CA ALA A 38 14.87 0.00 9.10
C ALA A 38 14.28 -0.53 7.80
N TYR A 39 13.94 0.36 6.87
CA TYR A 39 13.51 -0.01 5.53
C TYR A 39 14.59 -0.77 4.75
N SER A 40 15.84 -0.31 4.81
CA SER A 40 16.99 -0.96 4.15
C SER A 40 17.28 -2.34 4.73
N PHE A 41 17.13 -2.53 6.04
CA PHE A 41 17.25 -3.81 6.74
C PHE A 41 15.99 -4.69 6.66
N ASN A 42 15.01 -4.31 5.84
CA ASN A 42 13.77 -5.03 5.62
C ASN A 42 12.95 -5.31 6.90
N ILE A 43 13.01 -4.42 7.89
CA ILE A 43 12.15 -4.51 9.09
C ILE A 43 10.72 -4.24 8.65
N TRP A 44 9.95 -5.31 8.44
CA TRP A 44 8.60 -5.30 7.87
C TRP A 44 7.66 -4.35 8.58
N ASP A 45 7.73 -4.31 9.91
CA ASP A 45 6.83 -3.51 10.77
C ASP A 45 7.04 -1.99 10.62
N LEU A 46 8.16 -1.58 10.00
CA LEU A 46 8.53 -0.18 9.76
C LEU A 46 8.36 0.24 8.29
N GLN A 47 7.70 -0.58 7.48
CA GLN A 47 7.38 -0.27 6.10
C GLN A 47 6.00 0.38 5.98
N HIS A 48 5.90 1.38 5.10
CA HIS A 48 4.64 1.95 4.68
C HIS A 48 4.18 1.28 3.40
N PHE A 49 3.00 0.67 3.42
CA PHE A 49 2.43 -0.01 2.26
C PHE A 49 1.47 0.89 1.49
N MET A 50 1.47 0.73 0.17
CA MET A 50 0.58 1.44 -0.75
C MET A 50 0.13 0.52 -1.88
N VAL A 51 -1.04 0.80 -2.44
CA VAL A 51 -1.56 0.15 -3.65
C VAL A 51 -1.30 1.04 -4.85
N ILE A 52 -0.86 0.45 -5.96
CA ILE A 52 -0.63 1.15 -7.21
C ILE A 52 -1.51 0.53 -8.29
N ILE A 53 -2.33 1.35 -8.93
CA ILE A 53 -3.13 0.98 -10.09
C ILE A 53 -2.42 1.55 -11.32
N ALA A 54 -1.90 0.66 -12.15
CA ALA A 54 -1.20 0.98 -13.37
C ALA A 54 -2.07 0.62 -14.59
N PRO A 55 -2.21 1.52 -15.56
CA PRO A 55 -3.00 1.27 -16.75
C PRO A 55 -2.37 0.13 -17.58
N SER A 56 -3.19 -0.82 -18.06
CA SER A 56 -2.72 -1.95 -18.89
C SER A 56 -2.20 -1.53 -20.26
N SER A 57 -2.58 -0.34 -20.73
CA SER A 57 -2.04 0.29 -21.93
C SER A 57 -1.48 1.66 -21.58
N PRO A 58 -0.15 1.79 -21.38
CA PRO A 58 0.46 3.09 -21.10
C PRO A 58 0.40 3.95 -22.38
N THR A 59 -0.66 4.75 -22.53
CA THR A 59 -0.64 5.87 -23.48
C THR A 59 0.25 6.97 -22.93
N SER A 60 0.67 7.93 -23.77
CA SER A 60 1.50 9.07 -23.36
C SER A 60 0.90 9.94 -22.24
N ARG A 61 -0.37 9.72 -21.86
CA ARG A 61 -1.06 10.41 -20.76
C ARG A 61 -1.46 9.52 -19.58
N SER A 62 -1.30 8.19 -19.68
CA SER A 62 -1.77 7.27 -18.64
C SER A 62 -0.69 7.10 -17.57
N GLN A 63 -0.84 7.80 -16.45
CA GLN A 63 0.04 7.67 -15.27
C GLN A 63 -0.55 6.65 -14.29
N ALA A 64 0.32 5.93 -13.60
CA ALA A 64 -0.12 5.07 -12.49
C ALA A 64 -0.64 5.94 -11.33
N LEU A 65 -1.64 5.44 -10.62
CA LEU A 65 -2.19 6.08 -9.43
C LEU A 65 -1.79 5.29 -8.20
N VAL A 66 -1.37 5.99 -7.16
CA VAL A 66 -0.99 5.45 -5.86
C VAL A 66 -2.07 5.80 -4.87
N PHE A 67 -2.46 4.81 -4.08
CA PHE A 67 -3.43 4.89 -3.02
C PHE A 67 -2.76 4.46 -1.71
N ASP A 68 -2.76 5.33 -0.70
CA ASP A 68 -2.18 5.04 0.61
C ASP A 68 -3.00 5.64 1.77
N PHE A 69 -2.80 5.11 2.97
CA PHE A 69 -3.39 5.61 4.21
C PHE A 69 -2.31 5.91 5.23
N GLN A 70 -2.22 7.16 5.69
CA GLN A 70 -1.15 7.64 6.57
C GLN A 70 -1.66 8.65 7.59
N PRO A 71 -0.91 8.97 8.65
CA PRO A 71 -1.26 10.09 9.53
C PRO A 71 -1.43 11.38 8.71
N LYS A 72 -2.37 12.24 9.12
CA LYS A 72 -2.59 13.52 8.45
C LYS A 72 -1.30 14.34 8.37
N ASP A 73 -0.59 14.42 9.49
CA ASP A 73 0.67 15.13 9.68
C ASP A 73 1.76 14.16 10.20
N PRO A 74 2.35 13.33 9.34
CA PRO A 74 3.31 12.29 9.76
C PRO A 74 4.66 12.85 10.24
N GLU A 75 4.92 14.12 9.97
CA GLU A 75 6.13 14.83 10.42
C GLU A 75 5.91 15.59 11.74
N ASP A 76 4.71 15.54 12.33
CA ASP A 76 4.46 16.10 13.66
C ASP A 76 4.89 15.09 14.74
N ILE A 77 5.81 15.48 15.61
CA ILE A 77 6.35 14.63 16.68
C ILE A 77 5.26 14.20 17.67
N GLN A 78 4.30 15.07 17.99
CA GLN A 78 3.20 14.74 18.91
C GLN A 78 2.25 13.72 18.27
N VAL A 79 1.97 13.86 16.96
CA VAL A 79 1.18 12.87 16.21
C VAL A 79 1.92 11.53 16.18
N ALA A 80 3.22 11.53 15.90
CA ALA A 80 4.04 10.32 15.88
C ALA A 80 4.07 9.63 17.26
N LEU A 81 4.31 10.39 18.34
CA LEU A 81 4.31 9.85 19.71
C LEU A 81 2.94 9.30 20.12
N ALA A 82 1.86 10.02 19.79
CA ALA A 82 0.50 9.55 20.07
C ALA A 82 0.20 8.24 19.33
N ALA A 83 0.51 8.17 18.03
CA ALA A 83 0.31 6.97 17.22
C ALA A 83 1.13 5.78 17.75
N LEU A 84 2.41 5.99 18.10
CA LEU A 84 3.28 4.95 18.67
C LEU A 84 2.85 4.50 20.08
N SER A 85 2.18 5.37 20.84
CA SER A 85 1.57 5.00 22.13
C SER A 85 0.28 4.18 21.99
N GLY A 86 -0.12 3.82 20.77
CA GLY A 86 -1.32 3.05 20.47
C GLY A 86 -2.62 3.87 20.47
N LYS A 87 -2.52 5.20 20.60
CA LYS A 87 -3.68 6.10 20.49
C LYS A 87 -4.10 6.22 19.02
N ALA A 88 -5.40 6.36 18.81
CA ALA A 88 -5.92 6.74 17.51
C ALA A 88 -5.51 8.20 17.19
N VAL A 89 -5.08 8.44 15.96
CA VAL A 89 -4.71 9.77 15.45
C VAL A 89 -5.45 10.06 14.15
N PRO A 90 -5.65 11.34 13.78
CA PRO A 90 -6.22 11.68 12.49
C PRO A 90 -5.37 11.12 11.34
N GLY A 91 -5.97 10.26 10.52
CA GLY A 91 -5.41 9.72 9.30
C GLY A 91 -5.92 10.46 8.05
N VAL A 92 -5.34 10.11 6.91
CA VAL A 92 -5.76 10.57 5.59
C VAL A 92 -5.50 9.50 4.54
N VAL A 93 -6.51 9.19 3.73
CA VAL A 93 -6.35 8.41 2.50
C VAL A 93 -5.90 9.35 1.38
N ARG A 94 -4.85 9.01 0.63
CA ARG A 94 -4.32 9.85 -0.44
C ARG A 94 -4.32 9.14 -1.77
N GLU A 95 -4.73 9.86 -2.80
CA GLU A 95 -4.52 9.50 -4.21
C GLU A 95 -3.38 10.36 -4.78
N ARG A 96 -2.39 9.74 -5.43
CA ARG A 96 -1.24 10.45 -6.00
C ARG A 96 -0.90 9.91 -7.38
N LYS A 97 -0.53 10.79 -8.31
CA LYS A 97 0.00 10.39 -9.62
C LYS A 97 1.44 9.93 -9.50
N LEU A 98 1.78 8.87 -10.20
CA LEU A 98 3.10 8.28 -10.25
C LEU A 98 3.57 8.21 -11.70
N SER A 99 4.74 8.80 -11.96
CA SER A 99 5.33 8.80 -13.31
C SER A 99 5.92 7.45 -13.69
N ARG A 100 6.39 6.66 -12.72
CA ARG A 100 6.98 5.33 -12.90
C ARG A 100 6.79 4.49 -11.64
N LEU A 101 6.55 3.19 -11.80
CA LEU A 101 6.46 2.23 -10.70
C LEU A 101 7.75 2.21 -9.86
N PRO A 102 7.67 1.98 -8.53
CA PRO A 102 8.85 1.80 -7.70
C PRO A 102 9.69 0.62 -8.18
N LYS A 103 11.01 0.80 -8.24
CA LYS A 103 11.95 -0.24 -8.71
C LYS A 103 12.19 -1.36 -7.68
N TYR A 104 11.96 -1.06 -6.40
CA TYR A 104 12.27 -1.94 -5.28
C TYR A 104 11.01 -2.15 -4.44
N LYS A 105 10.87 -3.35 -3.86
CA LYS A 105 9.74 -3.75 -3.00
C LYS A 105 8.37 -3.40 -3.59
N CYS A 106 8.21 -3.64 -4.89
CA CYS A 106 6.97 -3.45 -5.63
C CYS A 106 6.58 -4.78 -6.27
N SER A 107 5.48 -5.35 -5.82
CA SER A 107 5.00 -6.67 -6.22
C SER A 107 3.72 -6.53 -7.03
N TYR A 108 3.69 -7.18 -8.19
CA TYR A 108 2.46 -7.34 -8.96
C TYR A 108 1.54 -8.33 -8.27
N ILE A 109 0.28 -7.96 -8.08
CA ILE A 109 -0.72 -8.81 -7.41
C ILE A 109 -1.68 -9.42 -8.44
N GLY A 110 -2.20 -8.60 -9.35
CA GLY A 110 -3.18 -9.05 -10.34
C GLY A 110 -3.65 -7.93 -11.26
N SER A 111 -4.60 -8.26 -12.14
CA SER A 111 -5.30 -7.29 -12.99
C SER A 111 -6.73 -7.15 -12.49
N SER A 112 -7.18 -5.93 -12.27
CA SER A 112 -8.57 -5.63 -11.97
C SER A 112 -9.34 -5.39 -13.26
N GLU A 113 -10.65 -5.62 -13.24
CA GLU A 113 -11.56 -5.33 -14.35
C GLU A 113 -11.60 -3.82 -14.67
N ALA A 114 -12.31 -3.43 -15.73
CA ALA A 114 -12.51 -2.02 -16.05
C ALA A 114 -13.08 -1.25 -14.84
N ASN A 115 -12.52 -0.06 -14.56
CA ASN A 115 -12.88 0.87 -13.46
C ASN A 115 -12.17 0.67 -12.10
N ALA A 116 -11.01 0.01 -12.05
CA ALA A 116 -10.20 -0.14 -10.84
C ALA A 116 -10.00 1.18 -10.05
N VAL A 117 -9.76 2.29 -10.76
CA VAL A 117 -9.61 3.61 -10.14
C VAL A 117 -10.91 4.12 -9.49
N GLU A 118 -12.07 3.86 -10.09
CA GLU A 118 -13.36 4.25 -9.51
C GLU A 118 -13.66 3.43 -8.25
N VAL A 119 -13.37 2.12 -8.29
CA VAL A 119 -13.48 1.24 -7.11
C VAL A 119 -12.61 1.76 -5.97
N ALA A 120 -11.34 2.12 -6.26
CA ALA A 120 -10.43 2.66 -5.25
C ALA A 120 -10.90 4.00 -4.67
N ARG A 121 -11.51 4.87 -5.48
CA ARG A 121 -12.07 6.15 -4.99
C ARG A 121 -13.30 5.93 -4.10
N LYS A 122 -14.22 5.04 -4.49
CA LYS A 122 -15.37 4.68 -3.66
C LYS A 122 -14.93 4.04 -2.34
N PHE A 123 -13.92 3.18 -2.39
CA PHE A 123 -13.30 2.61 -1.20
C PHE A 123 -12.78 3.71 -0.26
N ASN A 124 -12.03 4.69 -0.80
CA ASN A 124 -11.52 5.83 -0.04
C ASN A 124 -12.62 6.67 0.64
N GLU A 125 -13.74 6.89 -0.05
CA GLU A 125 -14.88 7.66 0.49
C GLU A 125 -15.50 6.98 1.73
N SER A 126 -15.42 5.65 1.79
CA SER A 126 -15.98 4.86 2.89
C SER A 126 -15.00 4.56 4.03
N TRP A 127 -13.70 4.84 3.84
CA TRP A 127 -12.66 4.43 4.78
C TRP A 127 -12.67 5.28 6.05
N ASP A 128 -12.72 4.64 7.22
CA ASP A 128 -12.57 5.33 8.50
C ASP A 128 -11.18 5.96 8.60
N THR A 129 -11.09 7.26 8.89
CA THR A 129 -9.82 7.97 8.98
C THR A 129 -9.23 8.01 10.39
N ASN A 130 -9.81 7.28 11.36
CA ASN A 130 -9.21 7.11 12.69
C ASN A 130 -8.05 6.12 12.66
N LEU A 131 -6.86 6.59 12.28
CA LEU A 131 -5.67 5.76 12.15
C LEU A 131 -5.21 5.24 13.51
N LYS A 132 -4.98 3.93 13.60
CA LYS A 132 -4.43 3.29 14.79
C LYS A 132 -3.42 2.21 14.39
N ILE A 133 -2.15 2.42 14.76
CA ILE A 133 -1.07 1.49 14.41
C ILE A 133 -1.37 0.08 14.93
N GLY A 134 -1.25 -0.92 14.07
CA GLY A 134 -1.48 -2.33 14.36
C GLY A 134 -2.95 -2.76 14.41
N HIS A 135 -3.90 -1.85 14.12
CA HIS A 135 -5.33 -2.14 14.18
C HIS A 135 -6.14 -1.54 13.02
N HIS A 136 -5.76 -0.35 12.55
CA HIS A 136 -6.36 0.34 11.43
C HIS A 136 -5.34 1.30 10.83
N ASP A 137 -4.37 0.73 10.10
CA ASP A 137 -3.25 1.46 9.51
C ASP A 137 -3.06 1.18 8.00
N CYS A 138 -1.92 1.59 7.45
CA CYS A 138 -1.61 1.40 6.03
C CYS A 138 -1.69 -0.05 5.56
N ARG A 139 -1.51 -1.02 6.47
CA ARG A 139 -1.54 -2.46 6.16
C ARG A 139 -2.98 -2.93 5.98
N ASP A 140 -3.86 -2.56 6.90
CA ASP A 140 -5.29 -2.84 6.83
C ASP A 140 -5.91 -2.20 5.59
N TYR A 141 -5.54 -0.93 5.33
CA TYR A 141 -5.94 -0.22 4.12
C TYR A 141 -5.49 -0.94 2.84
N THR A 142 -4.23 -1.38 2.80
CA THR A 142 -3.67 -2.06 1.62
C THR A 142 -4.37 -3.40 1.39
N ASN A 143 -4.58 -4.20 2.43
CA ASN A 143 -5.32 -5.46 2.33
C ASN A 143 -6.75 -5.22 1.86
N GLY A 144 -7.50 -4.33 2.50
CA GLY A 144 -8.89 -4.06 2.17
C GLY A 144 -9.07 -3.47 0.76
N LEU A 145 -8.16 -2.62 0.30
CA LEU A 145 -8.22 -2.10 -1.07
C LEU A 145 -7.90 -3.17 -2.11
N VAL A 146 -6.93 -4.05 -1.84
CA VAL A 146 -6.63 -5.18 -2.75
C VAL A 146 -7.79 -6.17 -2.80
N GLU A 147 -8.42 -6.45 -1.66
CA GLU A 147 -9.63 -7.26 -1.58
C GLU A 147 -10.77 -6.62 -2.39
N ALA A 148 -11.00 -5.32 -2.26
CA ALA A 148 -12.02 -4.60 -3.05
C ALA A 148 -11.74 -4.63 -4.57
N LEU A 149 -10.47 -4.63 -4.97
CA LEU A 149 -10.07 -4.57 -6.38
C LEU A 149 -10.01 -5.93 -7.07
N LEU A 150 -9.61 -6.97 -6.33
CA LEU A 150 -9.25 -8.28 -6.88
C LEU A 150 -9.95 -9.47 -6.19
N GLY A 151 -10.58 -9.25 -5.03
CA GLY A 151 -11.12 -10.31 -4.17
C GLY A 151 -10.04 -11.09 -3.40
N GLU A 152 -8.80 -10.59 -3.36
CA GLU A 152 -7.68 -11.25 -2.70
C GLU A 152 -7.51 -10.73 -1.27
N GLU A 153 -7.77 -11.59 -0.29
CA GLU A 153 -7.63 -11.28 1.13
C GLU A 153 -6.18 -11.47 1.61
N ASN A 154 -5.78 -10.72 2.64
CA ASN A 154 -4.50 -10.90 3.35
C ASN A 154 -3.24 -10.87 2.45
N VAL A 155 -3.26 -10.07 1.38
CA VAL A 155 -2.16 -9.95 0.41
C VAL A 155 -0.81 -9.67 1.07
N LEU A 156 -0.78 -8.86 2.14
CA LEU A 156 0.46 -8.53 2.84
C LEU A 156 1.05 -9.72 3.60
N GLU A 157 0.23 -10.64 4.12
CA GLU A 157 0.72 -11.87 4.76
C GLU A 157 1.35 -12.78 3.72
N TYR A 158 0.70 -12.95 2.57
CA TYR A 158 1.23 -13.69 1.43
C TYR A 158 2.57 -13.12 0.95
N LEU A 159 2.65 -11.80 0.77
CA LEU A 159 3.89 -11.13 0.38
C LEU A 159 4.97 -11.31 1.43
N ARG A 160 4.64 -11.26 2.73
CA ARG A 160 5.58 -11.50 3.82
C ARG A 160 6.17 -12.91 3.75
N GLN A 161 5.34 -13.95 3.63
CA GLN A 161 5.78 -15.35 3.56
C GLN A 161 6.68 -15.62 2.35
N ASN A 162 6.35 -15.04 1.20
CA ASN A 162 7.16 -15.18 -0.01
C ASN A 162 8.44 -14.33 0.01
N SER A 163 8.46 -13.23 0.76
CA SER A 163 9.67 -12.43 0.98
C SER A 163 10.69 -13.18 1.84
N PHE A 164 10.24 -14.05 2.75
CA PHE A 164 11.09 -14.92 3.57
C PHE A 164 11.50 -16.22 2.87
N SER A 165 10.97 -16.51 1.68
CA SER A 165 11.31 -17.71 0.89
C SER A 165 12.42 -17.46 -0.13
N ILE A 166 13.00 -16.26 -0.14
CA ILE A 166 14.17 -15.89 -0.96
C ILE A 166 15.34 -15.65 0.00
N GLU A 167 15.84 -16.72 0.60
CA GLU A 167 17.18 -16.81 1.19
C GLU A 167 17.86 -18.10 0.70
#